data_AF-A0A954DHV7-F1
#
_entry.id   AF-A0A954DHV7-F1
#
_cell.length_a   1.000
_cell.length_b   1.000
_cell.length_c   1.000
_cell.angle_alpha   90.00
_cell.angle_beta   90.00
_cell.angle_gamma   90.00
#
_symmetry.space_group_name_H-M   'P 1'
#
loop_
_entity.id
_entity.type
_entity.pdbx_description
1 polymer ?
#
loop_
_entity_poly.entity_id
_entity_poly.type
_entity_poly.pdbx_seq_one_letter_code
_entity_poly.pdbx_strand_id
1 'polypeptide(L)'
;MDHQAHGLDLSHPVYTHPRRAQFQLHETESPPHYAGHTSPLYPNGAGETYRLTKFENEKPSTPNPTLVSHEGFFTDIPGFENLAEGHSAKALGSLSLARQGRWFYWGYSIDPERMTQPAKDTFVNVLYWMNLQRDSETVTYVTDTRKNFEVFTWLGRDRDEPYLRGVQEHLPGSLVPELREVYVPSFEGADAFVAKYLPYLFAGKPGMPTDKKYGPLFAADADAMALKTPNNDRASLERWVALADGDACEDREHALRCLERYVHAEIAPKSGTWTEWYAKQKARICFIDSTGFWWQVDPTVRTREARAARAR
;
A
#
# COMPACT_ATOMS: atom_id res chain seq x y z
N MET A 1 1.76 2.66 -19.65
CA MET A 1 3.15 2.36 -19.28
C MET A 1 3.90 2.09 -20.58
N ASP A 2 5.20 2.36 -20.63
CA ASP A 2 6.02 2.01 -21.78
C ASP A 2 6.42 0.52 -21.78
N HIS A 3 7.22 0.08 -22.76
CA HIS A 3 7.82 -1.25 -22.90
C HIS A 3 9.02 -1.50 -21.96
N GLN A 4 9.34 -0.52 -21.11
CA GLN A 4 10.54 -0.48 -20.28
C GLN A 4 10.23 -0.59 -18.78
N ALA A 5 11.22 -1.03 -18.02
CA ALA A 5 11.17 -1.21 -16.58
C ALA A 5 12.33 -0.49 -15.89
N HIS A 6 12.14 -0.12 -14.63
CA HIS A 6 13.18 0.28 -13.69
C HIS A 6 12.94 -0.32 -12.31
N GLY A 7 13.80 0.01 -11.33
CA GLY A 7 13.63 -0.47 -9.95
C GLY A 7 13.76 -1.99 -9.81
N LEU A 8 14.47 -2.67 -10.72
CA LEU A 8 14.59 -4.13 -10.68
C LEU A 8 15.48 -4.57 -9.52
N ASP A 9 14.98 -5.50 -8.69
CA ASP A 9 15.82 -6.26 -7.77
C ASP A 9 16.43 -7.48 -8.49
N LEU A 10 17.47 -7.25 -9.30
CA LEU A 10 18.13 -8.29 -10.11
C LEU A 10 18.78 -9.42 -9.28
N SER A 11 18.83 -9.30 -7.95
CA SER A 11 19.30 -10.36 -7.06
C SER A 11 18.21 -11.38 -6.74
N HIS A 12 16.94 -11.02 -6.92
CA HIS A 12 15.79 -11.82 -6.55
C HIS A 12 15.71 -13.14 -7.36
N PRO A 13 15.18 -14.24 -6.79
CA PRO A 13 14.98 -15.51 -7.50
C PRO A 13 14.24 -15.39 -8.83
N VAL A 14 13.32 -14.43 -8.97
CA VAL A 14 12.59 -14.19 -10.23
C VAL A 14 13.50 -13.75 -11.39
N TYR A 15 14.73 -13.30 -11.12
CA TYR A 15 15.72 -12.96 -12.14
C TYR A 15 16.87 -13.96 -12.25
N THR A 16 17.01 -14.84 -11.27
CA THR A 16 18.22 -15.68 -11.14
C THR A 16 17.93 -17.17 -11.28
N HIS A 17 16.70 -17.64 -11.05
CA HIS A 17 16.40 -19.07 -11.00
C HIS A 17 14.96 -19.43 -11.47
N PRO A 18 14.79 -20.50 -12.28
CA PRO A 18 15.81 -21.45 -12.76
C PRO A 18 16.63 -20.94 -13.94
N ARG A 19 16.30 -19.78 -14.51
CA ARG A 19 17.01 -19.18 -15.64
C ARG A 19 17.58 -17.84 -15.23
N ARG A 20 18.85 -17.59 -15.50
CA ARG A 20 19.45 -16.27 -15.23
C ARG A 20 19.02 -15.28 -16.32
N ALA A 21 18.11 -14.37 -15.98
CA ALA A 21 17.71 -13.26 -16.83
C ALA A 21 18.85 -12.22 -16.91
N GLN A 22 19.24 -11.85 -18.12
CA GLN A 22 20.31 -10.88 -18.37
C GLN A 22 19.76 -9.65 -19.09
N PHE A 23 19.40 -8.65 -18.29
CA PHE A 23 18.92 -7.37 -18.81
C PHE A 23 20.07 -6.44 -19.17
N GLN A 24 19.98 -5.79 -20.33
CA GLN A 24 20.84 -4.66 -20.66
C GLN A 24 20.25 -3.41 -19.99
N LEU A 25 21.02 -2.82 -19.08
CA LEU A 25 20.65 -1.59 -18.38
C LEU A 25 21.27 -0.40 -19.11
N HIS A 26 20.49 0.66 -19.28
CA HIS A 26 20.98 1.96 -19.72
C HIS A 26 20.54 3.03 -18.73
N GLU A 27 21.39 4.02 -18.52
CA GLU A 27 21.11 5.13 -17.63
C GLU A 27 20.34 6.22 -18.38
N THR A 28 19.39 6.85 -17.70
CA THR A 28 18.63 7.99 -18.20
C THR A 28 18.38 8.98 -17.06
N GLU A 29 18.14 10.23 -17.40
CA GLU A 29 17.64 11.23 -16.46
C GLU A 29 16.26 10.84 -15.93
N SER A 30 16.04 11.09 -14.65
CA SER A 30 14.74 10.95 -14.00
C SER A 30 13.72 11.88 -14.63
N PRO A 31 12.46 11.44 -14.83
CA PRO A 31 11.42 12.33 -15.33
C PRO A 31 11.28 13.55 -14.41
N PRO A 32 11.10 14.77 -14.95
CA PRO A 32 10.99 15.98 -14.14
C PRO A 32 9.91 15.92 -13.06
N HIS A 33 8.82 15.19 -13.33
CA HIS A 33 7.70 15.02 -12.40
C HIS A 33 7.97 14.09 -11.20
N TYR A 34 9.18 13.54 -11.09
CA TYR A 34 9.64 12.86 -9.87
C TYR A 34 10.45 13.78 -8.95
N ALA A 35 10.85 14.96 -9.41
CA ALA A 35 11.68 15.88 -8.64
C ALA A 35 10.96 16.36 -7.37
N GLY A 36 11.59 16.19 -6.20
CA GLY A 36 11.01 16.59 -4.91
C GLY A 36 9.91 15.68 -4.38
N HIS A 37 9.56 14.60 -5.09
CA HIS A 37 8.57 13.62 -4.66
C HIS A 37 9.20 12.44 -3.94
N THR A 38 8.48 11.89 -2.97
CA THR A 38 8.85 10.68 -2.23
C THR A 38 7.77 9.63 -2.38
N SER A 39 8.13 8.37 -2.13
CA SER A 39 7.18 7.26 -2.02
C SER A 39 7.66 6.28 -0.94
N PRO A 40 6.81 5.39 -0.41
CA PRO A 40 7.25 4.24 0.37
C PRO A 40 8.48 3.49 -0.17
N LEU A 41 8.62 3.34 -1.49
CA LEU A 41 9.79 2.71 -2.12
C LEU A 41 10.96 3.68 -2.31
N TYR A 42 10.68 4.98 -2.35
CA TYR A 42 11.65 6.07 -2.50
C TYR A 42 11.48 7.12 -1.39
N PRO A 43 11.76 6.78 -0.12
CA PRO A 43 11.48 7.68 1.00
C PRO A 43 12.31 8.97 0.98
N ASN A 44 13.45 8.95 0.27
CA ASN A 44 14.32 10.10 0.05
C ASN A 44 14.17 10.69 -1.36
N GLY A 45 13.14 10.26 -2.09
CA GLY A 45 12.87 10.63 -3.47
C GLY A 45 13.68 9.86 -4.52
N ALA A 46 13.36 10.12 -5.79
CA ALA A 46 14.09 9.56 -6.91
C ALA A 46 15.47 10.26 -7.04
N GLY A 47 16.50 9.50 -7.43
CA GLY A 47 17.78 10.09 -7.82
C GLY A 47 17.66 10.91 -9.12
N GLU A 48 18.72 11.64 -9.48
CA GLU A 48 18.77 12.42 -10.73
C GLU A 48 18.74 11.52 -11.98
N THR A 49 19.25 10.30 -11.86
CA THR A 49 19.22 9.29 -12.91
C THR A 49 18.70 7.96 -12.39
N TYR A 50 18.20 7.13 -13.31
CA TYR A 50 17.81 5.77 -13.02
C TYR A 50 18.10 4.85 -14.21
N ARG A 51 18.17 3.55 -13.93
CA ARG A 51 18.51 2.53 -14.92
C ARG A 51 17.24 1.92 -15.50
N LEU A 52 17.14 1.96 -16.82
CA LEU A 52 16.07 1.38 -17.61
C LEU A 52 16.51 0.09 -18.28
N THR A 53 15.55 -0.82 -18.48
CA THR A 53 15.71 -1.97 -19.36
C THR A 53 14.42 -2.29 -20.11
N LYS A 54 14.52 -3.09 -21.18
CA LYS A 54 13.38 -3.50 -22.00
C LYS A 54 12.81 -4.82 -21.51
N PHE A 55 11.53 -4.79 -21.12
CA PHE A 55 10.75 -6.00 -20.89
C PHE A 55 10.06 -6.47 -22.17
N GLU A 56 9.67 -5.52 -23.02
CA GLU A 56 9.13 -5.80 -24.36
C GLU A 56 10.05 -5.24 -25.44
N ASN A 57 10.04 -5.85 -26.62
CA ASN A 57 10.92 -5.52 -27.73
C ASN A 57 10.68 -4.07 -28.22
N GLU A 58 9.41 -3.66 -28.22
CA GLU A 58 8.95 -2.37 -28.69
C GLU A 58 7.75 -1.87 -27.90
N LYS A 59 7.50 -0.55 -28.01
CA LYS A 59 6.32 0.07 -27.44
C LYS A 59 5.07 -0.38 -28.21
N PRO A 60 3.98 -0.80 -27.54
CA PRO A 60 2.74 -1.18 -28.20
C PRO A 60 2.18 -0.06 -29.08
N SER A 61 1.78 -0.41 -30.31
CA SER A 61 1.14 0.48 -31.29
C SER A 61 -0.38 0.61 -31.11
N THR A 62 -0.99 -0.26 -30.31
CA THR A 62 -2.42 -0.30 -29.94
C THR A 62 -2.62 0.13 -28.49
N PRO A 63 -3.86 0.40 -28.03
CA PRO A 63 -4.14 0.66 -26.61
C PRO A 63 -3.42 -0.34 -25.72
N ASN A 64 -2.64 0.21 -24.81
CA ASN A 64 -1.52 -0.47 -24.19
C ASN A 64 -1.95 -1.68 -23.33
N PRO A 65 -1.48 -2.91 -23.62
CA PRO A 65 -1.74 -4.06 -22.75
C PRO A 65 -0.96 -3.99 -21.43
N THR A 66 0.03 -3.10 -21.31
CA THR A 66 0.82 -2.99 -20.09
C THR A 66 0.11 -2.14 -19.03
N LEU A 67 0.08 -2.66 -17.81
CA LEU A 67 -0.62 -2.09 -16.67
C LEU A 67 0.38 -1.81 -15.55
N VAL A 68 0.34 -0.59 -15.04
CA VAL A 68 1.00 -0.22 -13.78
C VAL A 68 -0.04 -0.09 -12.69
N SER A 69 0.28 -0.59 -11.51
CA SER A 69 -0.50 -0.34 -10.29
C SER A 69 0.24 0.59 -9.34
N HIS A 70 -0.51 1.33 -8.53
CA HIS A 70 0.07 2.21 -7.54
C HIS A 70 0.63 1.38 -6.37
N GLU A 71 1.84 1.68 -5.90
CA GLU A 71 2.47 0.98 -4.77
C GLU A 71 1.69 1.05 -3.46
N GLY A 72 0.84 2.08 -3.30
CA GLY A 72 -0.03 2.23 -2.14
C GLY A 72 -1.01 1.07 -1.92
N PHE A 73 -1.31 0.27 -2.94
CA PHE A 73 -2.14 -0.94 -2.82
C PHE A 73 -1.40 -2.18 -2.30
N PHE A 74 -0.08 -2.09 -2.14
CA PHE A 74 0.75 -3.23 -1.78
C PHE A 74 1.66 -2.96 -0.57
N THR A 75 2.17 -1.74 -0.46
CA THR A 75 3.24 -1.38 0.48
C THR A 75 2.81 -1.32 1.94
N ASP A 76 1.52 -1.35 2.25
CA ASP A 76 1.00 -1.47 3.62
C ASP A 76 0.95 -2.93 4.11
N ILE A 77 1.26 -3.91 3.25
CA ILE A 77 1.13 -5.34 3.54
C ILE A 77 2.52 -5.96 3.78
N PRO A 78 2.81 -6.48 4.97
CA PRO A 78 4.07 -7.19 5.22
C PRO A 78 4.29 -8.37 4.28
N GLY A 79 5.52 -8.55 3.81
CA GLY A 79 5.90 -9.61 2.88
C GLY A 79 5.58 -9.33 1.41
N PHE A 80 5.16 -8.10 1.10
CA PHE A 80 5.15 -7.55 -0.25
C PHE A 80 6.56 -7.57 -0.88
N GLU A 81 6.65 -7.89 -2.17
CA GLU A 81 7.86 -7.79 -2.97
C GLU A 81 7.65 -6.80 -4.12
N ASN A 82 8.44 -5.71 -4.15
CA ASN A 82 8.63 -4.89 -5.36
C ASN A 82 9.72 -5.53 -6.22
N LEU A 83 9.37 -5.98 -7.42
CA LEU A 83 10.28 -6.73 -8.28
C LEU A 83 10.67 -5.95 -9.53
N ALA A 84 9.75 -5.15 -10.07
CA ALA A 84 10.02 -4.18 -11.12
C ALA A 84 8.96 -3.09 -11.11
N GLU A 85 9.40 -1.88 -11.44
CA GLU A 85 8.58 -0.71 -11.64
C GLU A 85 8.42 -0.39 -13.11
N GLY A 86 7.27 0.16 -13.47
CA GLY A 86 6.95 0.50 -14.84
C GLY A 86 7.41 1.88 -15.22
N HIS A 87 8.17 2.00 -16.30
CA HIS A 87 8.45 3.30 -16.88
C HIS A 87 7.15 3.91 -17.40
N SER A 88 6.59 4.88 -16.68
CA SER A 88 5.27 5.42 -16.97
C SER A 88 5.11 6.84 -16.43
N ALA A 89 4.13 7.56 -16.98
CA ALA A 89 3.74 8.90 -16.53
C ALA A 89 2.81 8.89 -15.29
N LYS A 90 2.78 7.79 -14.52
CA LYS A 90 2.08 7.76 -13.23
C LYS A 90 3.01 8.26 -12.11
N ALA A 91 2.90 7.67 -10.92
CA ALA A 91 3.68 7.97 -9.74
C ALA A 91 5.04 7.24 -9.73
N LEU A 92 6.06 7.87 -9.13
CA LEU A 92 7.25 7.19 -8.59
C LEU A 92 6.81 5.98 -7.74
N GLY A 93 7.46 4.83 -7.94
CA GLY A 93 7.08 3.57 -7.29
C GLY A 93 5.93 2.81 -7.96
N SER A 94 5.45 3.25 -9.14
CA SER A 94 4.43 2.51 -9.88
C SER A 94 4.91 1.11 -10.28
N LEU A 95 4.24 0.10 -9.77
CA LEU A 95 4.64 -1.31 -9.86
C LEU A 95 4.21 -1.92 -11.19
N SER A 96 5.07 -2.76 -11.75
CA SER A 96 4.79 -3.61 -12.91
C SER A 96 4.98 -5.09 -12.61
N LEU A 97 5.90 -5.44 -11.73
CA LEU A 97 6.03 -6.78 -11.17
C LEU A 97 6.01 -6.69 -9.65
N ALA A 98 5.05 -7.38 -9.04
CA ALA A 98 4.83 -7.33 -7.61
C ALA A 98 4.28 -8.67 -7.09
N ARG A 99 4.65 -9.06 -5.87
CA ARG A 99 4.06 -10.22 -5.19
C ARG A 99 3.43 -9.81 -3.85
N GLN A 100 2.26 -10.38 -3.56
CA GLN A 100 1.64 -10.31 -2.24
C GLN A 100 1.06 -11.69 -1.89
N GLY A 101 1.66 -12.36 -0.90
CA GLY A 101 1.25 -13.71 -0.53
C GLY A 101 1.35 -14.68 -1.71
N ARG A 102 0.23 -15.33 -2.06
CA ARG A 102 0.14 -16.27 -3.18
C ARG A 102 -0.22 -15.62 -4.53
N TRP A 103 -0.37 -14.30 -4.58
CA TRP A 103 -0.68 -13.58 -5.81
C TRP A 103 0.54 -12.86 -6.37
N PHE A 104 0.60 -12.84 -7.69
CA PHE A 104 1.62 -12.13 -8.44
C PHE A 104 0.96 -11.22 -9.45
N TYR A 105 1.39 -9.96 -9.48
CA TYR A 105 0.99 -8.96 -10.45
C TYR A 105 2.02 -8.93 -11.57
N TRP A 106 1.58 -9.25 -12.80
CA TRP A 106 2.38 -9.16 -14.01
C TRP A 106 1.80 -8.08 -14.93
N GLY A 107 2.50 -6.96 -15.03
CA GLY A 107 2.04 -5.76 -15.73
C GLY A 107 2.48 -5.66 -17.19
N TYR A 108 3.33 -6.55 -17.69
CA TYR A 108 3.81 -6.55 -19.09
C TYR A 108 2.99 -7.48 -19.99
N SER A 109 3.18 -7.38 -21.31
CA SER A 109 2.66 -8.39 -22.23
C SER A 109 3.18 -9.79 -21.89
N ILE A 110 2.31 -10.81 -22.04
CA ILE A 110 2.67 -12.23 -21.96
C ILE A 110 2.80 -12.88 -23.35
N ASP A 111 2.65 -12.09 -24.42
CA ASP A 111 2.89 -12.54 -25.79
C ASP A 111 4.40 -12.80 -25.99
N PRO A 112 4.83 -14.05 -26.24
CA PRO A 112 6.24 -14.38 -26.41
C PRO A 112 6.90 -13.65 -27.58
N GLU A 113 6.18 -13.21 -28.61
CA GLU A 113 6.78 -12.46 -29.72
C GLU A 113 7.16 -11.03 -29.30
N ARG A 114 6.46 -10.49 -28.30
CA ARG A 114 6.68 -9.14 -27.79
C ARG A 114 7.69 -9.08 -26.66
N MET A 115 7.86 -10.16 -25.90
CA MET A 115 8.80 -10.18 -24.78
C MET A 115 10.26 -10.22 -25.25
N THR A 116 11.13 -9.50 -24.56
CA THR A 116 12.58 -9.70 -24.70
C THR A 116 12.98 -11.07 -24.15
N GLN A 117 14.12 -11.62 -24.56
CA GLN A 117 14.61 -12.89 -24.02
C GLN A 117 14.74 -12.90 -22.48
N PRO A 118 15.36 -11.91 -21.81
CA PRO A 118 15.41 -11.88 -20.35
C PRO A 118 14.04 -11.74 -19.69
N ALA A 119 13.05 -11.12 -20.34
CA ALA A 119 11.67 -11.09 -19.83
C ALA A 119 11.01 -12.48 -19.91
N LYS A 120 11.27 -13.28 -20.96
CA LYS A 120 10.81 -14.68 -21.04
C LYS A 120 11.40 -15.53 -19.94
N ASP A 121 12.70 -15.39 -19.68
CA ASP A 121 13.37 -16.10 -18.60
C ASP A 121 12.81 -15.68 -17.24
N THR A 122 12.59 -14.38 -17.04
CA THR A 122 11.91 -13.84 -15.84
C THR A 122 10.51 -14.43 -15.66
N PHE A 123 9.71 -14.53 -16.72
CA PHE A 123 8.37 -15.13 -16.64
C PHE A 123 8.41 -16.59 -16.18
N VAL A 124 9.33 -17.40 -16.71
CA VAL A 124 9.55 -18.79 -16.26
C VAL A 124 9.95 -18.84 -14.78
N ASN A 125 10.85 -17.95 -14.36
CA ASN A 125 11.29 -17.85 -12.97
C ASN A 125 10.16 -17.43 -12.03
N VAL A 126 9.27 -16.53 -12.45
CA VAL A 126 8.07 -16.14 -11.69
C VAL A 126 7.19 -17.37 -11.44
N LEU A 127 6.92 -18.18 -12.46
CA LEU A 127 6.13 -19.41 -12.30
C LEU A 127 6.77 -20.37 -11.28
N TYR A 128 8.10 -20.55 -11.35
CA TYR A 128 8.85 -21.36 -10.40
C TYR A 128 8.76 -20.78 -8.97
N TRP A 129 9.00 -19.48 -8.82
CA TRP A 129 8.95 -18.79 -7.53
C TRP A 129 7.57 -18.89 -6.90
N MET A 130 6.52 -18.62 -7.67
CA MET A 130 5.14 -18.67 -7.17
C MET A 130 4.72 -20.08 -6.75
N ASN A 131 5.26 -21.12 -7.39
CA ASN A 131 5.05 -22.51 -6.93
C ASN A 131 5.66 -22.75 -5.52
N LEU A 132 6.78 -22.11 -5.18
CA LEU A 132 7.36 -22.15 -3.83
C LEU A 132 6.55 -21.31 -2.83
N GLN A 133 5.88 -20.25 -3.29
CA GLN A 133 5.06 -19.36 -2.47
C GLN A 133 3.57 -19.75 -2.42
N ARG A 134 3.17 -20.90 -2.98
CA ARG A 134 1.75 -21.31 -3.09
C ARG A 134 0.99 -21.34 -1.75
N ASP A 135 1.73 -21.59 -0.66
CA ASP A 135 1.19 -21.69 0.69
C ASP A 135 1.26 -20.37 1.49
N SER A 136 1.76 -19.30 0.87
CA SER A 136 1.82 -17.99 1.53
C SER A 136 0.41 -17.44 1.77
N GLU A 137 0.24 -16.80 2.92
CA GLU A 137 -0.99 -16.08 3.26
C GLU A 137 -1.11 -14.83 2.39
N THR A 138 -2.32 -14.59 1.89
CA THR A 138 -2.71 -13.32 1.27
C THR A 138 -3.73 -12.67 2.19
N VAL A 139 -3.67 -11.35 2.32
CA VAL A 139 -4.71 -10.59 3.01
C VAL A 139 -5.73 -10.06 2.01
N THR A 140 -7.00 -10.04 2.41
CA THR A 140 -8.10 -9.56 1.57
C THR A 140 -8.10 -8.04 1.54
N TYR A 141 -8.11 -7.48 0.34
CA TYR A 141 -8.35 -6.06 0.12
C TYR A 141 -9.85 -5.77 0.28
N VAL A 142 -10.24 -4.97 1.27
CA VAL A 142 -11.64 -4.67 1.58
C VAL A 142 -12.00 -3.19 1.50
N THR A 143 -11.00 -2.30 1.50
CA THR A 143 -11.21 -0.86 1.44
C THR A 143 -10.02 -0.15 0.80
N ASP A 144 -10.27 1.05 0.29
CA ASP A 144 -9.22 1.95 -0.16
C ASP A 144 -8.34 2.41 1.00
N THR A 145 -7.06 2.63 0.67
CA THR A 145 -6.05 3.09 1.62
C THR A 145 -6.04 4.61 1.69
N ARG A 146 -5.61 5.17 2.83
CA ARG A 146 -5.48 6.63 2.94
C ARG A 146 -4.42 7.22 2.00
N LYS A 147 -3.52 6.39 1.45
CA LYS A 147 -2.49 6.83 0.50
C LYS A 147 -3.09 7.40 -0.78
N ASN A 148 -4.33 7.04 -1.13
CA ASN A 148 -5.02 7.65 -2.28
C ASN A 148 -5.12 9.19 -2.16
N PHE A 149 -5.19 9.72 -0.94
CA PHE A 149 -5.24 11.17 -0.72
C PHE A 149 -3.91 11.86 -1.06
N GLU A 150 -2.77 11.23 -0.77
CA GLU A 150 -1.43 11.71 -1.16
C GLU A 150 -1.23 11.65 -2.68
N VAL A 151 -1.81 10.64 -3.33
CA VAL A 151 -1.77 10.52 -4.80
C VAL A 151 -2.49 11.69 -5.48
N PHE A 152 -3.64 12.12 -4.94
CA PHE A 152 -4.38 13.25 -5.49
C PHE A 152 -3.64 14.58 -5.32
N THR A 153 -2.92 14.79 -4.21
CA THR A 153 -2.14 16.02 -3.98
C THR A 153 -0.88 16.09 -4.83
N TRP A 154 -0.27 14.95 -5.15
CA TRP A 154 0.94 14.88 -5.99
C TRP A 154 0.64 14.91 -7.48
N LEU A 155 -0.11 13.96 -8.02
CA LEU A 155 -0.22 13.77 -9.47
C LEU A 155 -0.84 14.98 -10.18
N GLY A 156 -1.61 15.81 -9.47
CA GLY A 156 -2.26 16.98 -10.04
C GLY A 156 -1.41 18.25 -10.15
N ARG A 157 -0.21 18.28 -9.55
CA ARG A 157 0.64 19.47 -9.61
C ARG A 157 1.38 19.64 -10.94
N ASP A 158 1.57 18.55 -11.68
CA ASP A 158 2.53 18.52 -12.79
C ASP A 158 1.96 18.44 -14.22
N ARG A 159 0.63 18.37 -14.45
CA ARG A 159 -0.04 18.66 -15.75
C ARG A 159 -1.56 18.35 -15.77
N ASP A 160 -2.29 19.20 -16.50
CA ASP A 160 -3.63 19.07 -17.10
C ASP A 160 -4.88 18.84 -16.19
N GLU A 161 -6.04 19.30 -16.68
CA GLU A 161 -7.40 19.17 -16.08
C GLU A 161 -7.76 17.81 -15.43
N PRO A 162 -7.34 16.63 -15.95
CA PRO A 162 -7.79 15.34 -15.42
C PRO A 162 -7.41 15.08 -13.96
N TYR A 163 -6.28 15.59 -13.49
CA TYR A 163 -5.84 15.38 -12.10
C TYR A 163 -6.37 16.45 -11.14
N LEU A 164 -6.78 17.62 -11.64
CA LEU A 164 -7.53 18.61 -10.87
C LEU A 164 -8.85 18.02 -10.35
N ARG A 165 -9.49 17.12 -11.12
CA ARG A 165 -10.66 16.34 -10.65
C ARG A 165 -10.35 15.46 -9.45
N GLY A 166 -9.11 15.03 -9.27
CA GLY A 166 -8.65 14.31 -8.08
C GLY A 166 -8.97 15.10 -6.81
N VAL A 167 -8.51 16.36 -6.75
CA VAL A 167 -8.73 17.24 -5.59
C VAL A 167 -10.10 17.91 -5.58
N GLN A 168 -10.72 18.16 -6.74
CA GLN A 168 -12.03 18.85 -6.80
C GLN A 168 -13.24 17.93 -6.66
N GLU A 169 -13.13 16.67 -7.09
CA GLU A 169 -14.26 15.74 -7.20
C GLU A 169 -14.02 14.45 -6.41
N HIS A 170 -12.91 13.75 -6.66
CA HIS A 170 -12.69 12.41 -6.12
C HIS A 170 -12.37 12.41 -4.62
N LEU A 171 -11.48 13.29 -4.19
CA LEU A 171 -11.15 13.47 -2.78
C LEU A 171 -12.40 13.81 -1.96
N PRO A 172 -13.12 14.94 -2.21
CA PRO A 172 -14.32 15.25 -1.43
C PRO A 172 -15.44 14.21 -1.60
N GLY A 173 -15.53 13.57 -2.76
CA GLY A 173 -16.48 12.48 -3.01
C GLY A 173 -16.25 11.26 -2.12
N SER A 174 -15.01 11.00 -1.73
CA SER A 174 -14.61 9.89 -0.88
C SER A 174 -14.72 10.18 0.62
N LEU A 175 -15.12 11.39 1.01
CA LEU A 175 -15.29 11.80 2.42
C LEU A 175 -16.74 11.66 2.87
N VAL A 176 -16.94 11.40 4.17
CA VAL A 176 -18.23 11.60 4.85
C VAL A 176 -18.67 13.07 4.77
N PRO A 177 -20.00 13.36 4.83
CA PRO A 177 -20.52 14.72 4.68
C PRO A 177 -19.84 15.76 5.57
N GLU A 178 -19.56 15.42 6.83
CA GLU A 178 -18.96 16.30 7.83
C GLU A 178 -17.54 16.72 7.44
N LEU A 179 -16.76 15.81 6.86
CA LEU A 179 -15.41 16.12 6.39
C LEU A 179 -15.42 16.86 5.06
N ARG A 180 -16.45 16.64 4.23
CA ARG A 180 -16.62 17.34 2.96
C ARG A 180 -16.89 18.84 3.18
N GLU A 181 -17.63 19.20 4.22
CA GLU A 181 -17.95 20.59 4.55
C GLU A 181 -16.71 21.43 4.91
N VAL A 182 -15.71 20.80 5.54
CA VAL A 182 -14.47 21.48 5.95
C VAL A 182 -13.35 21.38 4.92
N TYR A 183 -13.58 20.67 3.81
CA TYR A 183 -12.59 20.49 2.75
C TYR A 183 -12.68 21.61 1.71
N VAL A 184 -11.52 22.15 1.33
CA VAL A 184 -11.41 23.16 0.26
C VAL A 184 -10.94 22.47 -1.03
N PRO A 185 -11.72 22.49 -2.13
CA PRO A 185 -11.39 21.80 -3.38
C PRO A 185 -10.30 22.53 -4.19
N SER A 186 -9.10 22.61 -3.63
CA SER A 186 -7.88 23.09 -4.26
C SER A 186 -6.69 22.22 -3.84
N PHE A 187 -5.53 22.40 -4.47
CA PHE A 187 -4.32 21.69 -4.05
C PHE A 187 -3.90 22.10 -2.63
N GLU A 188 -3.94 23.39 -2.30
CA GLU A 188 -3.61 23.90 -0.97
C GLU A 188 -4.60 23.39 0.08
N GLY A 189 -5.88 23.29 -0.29
CA GLY A 189 -6.91 22.70 0.56
C GLY A 189 -6.68 21.21 0.81
N ALA A 190 -6.29 20.48 -0.22
CA ALA A 190 -5.92 19.07 -0.12
C ALA A 190 -4.66 18.86 0.73
N ASP A 191 -3.63 19.69 0.57
CA ASP A 191 -2.43 19.64 1.40
C ASP A 191 -2.76 19.90 2.88
N ALA A 192 -3.54 20.94 3.17
CA ALA A 192 -3.97 21.26 4.52
C ALA A 192 -4.81 20.14 5.14
N PHE A 193 -5.70 19.53 4.34
CA PHE A 193 -6.51 18.40 4.76
C PHE A 193 -5.66 17.17 5.07
N VAL A 194 -4.75 16.79 4.17
CA VAL A 194 -3.84 15.65 4.34
C VAL A 194 -2.97 15.87 5.59
N ALA A 195 -2.35 17.03 5.74
CA ALA A 195 -1.52 17.35 6.89
C ALA A 195 -2.25 17.22 8.24
N LYS A 196 -3.54 17.58 8.27
CA LYS A 196 -4.35 17.55 9.49
C LYS A 196 -4.97 16.18 9.77
N TYR A 197 -5.58 15.56 8.77
CA TYR A 197 -6.50 14.43 8.99
C TYR A 197 -5.92 13.08 8.59
N LEU A 198 -4.95 13.01 7.66
CA LEU A 198 -4.42 11.74 7.15
C LEU A 198 -4.04 10.73 8.25
N PRO A 199 -3.38 11.11 9.36
CA PRO A 199 -3.02 10.17 10.43
C PRO A 199 -4.24 9.54 11.15
N TYR A 200 -5.41 10.15 11.02
CA TYR A 200 -6.65 9.79 11.72
C TYR A 200 -7.75 9.27 10.79
N LEU A 201 -7.52 9.26 9.47
CA LEU A 201 -8.48 8.76 8.51
C LEU A 201 -8.67 7.25 8.64
N PHE A 202 -9.91 6.80 8.47
CA PHE A 202 -10.28 5.40 8.35
C PHE A 202 -11.58 5.26 7.54
N ALA A 203 -11.81 4.08 6.99
CA ALA A 203 -13.00 3.74 6.20
C ALA A 203 -13.34 2.26 6.37
N GLY A 204 -14.51 1.85 5.86
CA GLY A 204 -14.85 0.43 5.72
C GLY A 204 -15.13 -0.33 7.02
N LYS A 205 -15.30 0.36 8.15
CA LYS A 205 -15.73 -0.27 9.40
C LYS A 205 -17.24 -0.58 9.37
N PRO A 206 -17.71 -1.60 10.12
CA PRO A 206 -19.13 -1.89 10.22
C PRO A 206 -19.95 -0.66 10.61
N GLY A 207 -21.05 -0.41 9.88
CA GLY A 207 -21.93 0.74 10.12
C GLY A 207 -21.46 2.08 9.53
N MET A 208 -20.27 2.14 8.92
CA MET A 208 -19.84 3.34 8.19
C MET A 208 -20.61 3.53 6.89
N PRO A 209 -20.82 4.78 6.45
CA PRO A 209 -21.51 5.08 5.20
C PRO A 209 -20.70 4.65 3.98
N THR A 210 -21.41 4.28 2.93
CA THR A 210 -20.87 3.95 1.61
C THR A 210 -21.52 4.82 0.55
N ASP A 211 -20.76 5.21 -0.46
CA ASP A 211 -21.25 5.85 -1.67
C ASP A 211 -21.26 4.86 -2.85
N LYS A 212 -22.19 5.05 -3.79
CA LYS A 212 -22.33 4.16 -4.96
C LYS A 212 -21.12 4.19 -5.89
N LYS A 213 -20.48 5.35 -6.02
CA LYS A 213 -19.32 5.58 -6.89
C LYS A 213 -18.01 5.37 -6.15
N TYR A 214 -17.93 5.85 -4.90
CA TYR A 214 -16.67 5.87 -4.14
C TYR A 214 -16.52 4.72 -3.13
N GLY A 215 -17.54 3.89 -2.94
CA GLY A 215 -17.48 2.78 -1.97
C GLY A 215 -17.46 3.29 -0.54
N PRO A 216 -16.75 2.62 0.40
CA PRO A 216 -16.64 3.06 1.78
C PRO A 216 -16.08 4.49 1.90
N LEU A 217 -16.80 5.36 2.60
CA LEU A 217 -16.37 6.74 2.78
C LEU A 217 -15.40 6.89 3.96
N PHE A 218 -14.45 7.80 3.82
CA PHE A 218 -13.47 8.11 4.84
C PHE A 218 -14.02 9.09 5.88
N ALA A 219 -13.79 8.75 7.14
CA ALA A 219 -14.04 9.60 8.30
C ALA A 219 -12.73 9.86 9.05
N ALA A 220 -12.70 10.90 9.88
CA ALA A 220 -11.60 11.19 10.79
C ALA A 220 -12.00 10.73 12.19
N ASP A 221 -11.11 9.98 12.83
CA ASP A 221 -11.38 9.41 14.15
C ASP A 221 -11.24 10.45 15.26
N ALA A 222 -12.38 10.86 15.82
CA ALA A 222 -12.43 11.86 16.87
C ALA A 222 -11.73 11.40 18.17
N ASP A 223 -11.77 10.11 18.51
CA ASP A 223 -11.11 9.58 19.71
C ASP A 223 -9.59 9.61 19.53
N ALA A 224 -9.11 9.16 18.37
CA ALA A 224 -7.70 9.19 18.03
C ALA A 224 -7.16 10.62 17.94
N MET A 225 -7.96 11.56 17.41
CA MET A 225 -7.62 12.99 17.39
C MET A 225 -7.59 13.63 18.77
N ALA A 226 -8.56 13.32 19.65
CA ALA A 226 -8.58 13.81 21.03
C ALA A 226 -7.32 13.37 21.80
N LEU A 227 -6.93 12.11 21.61
CA LEU A 227 -5.70 11.56 22.18
C LEU A 227 -4.42 12.03 21.46
N LYS A 228 -4.52 12.62 20.26
CA LYS A 228 -3.37 12.95 19.39
C LYS A 228 -2.51 11.72 19.07
N THR A 229 -3.18 10.62 18.75
CA THR A 229 -2.58 9.32 18.48
C THR A 229 -2.99 8.85 17.09
N PRO A 230 -2.13 8.92 16.06
CA PRO A 230 -2.39 8.36 14.74
C PRO A 230 -2.83 6.89 14.81
N ASN A 231 -3.81 6.48 14.01
CA ASN A 231 -4.39 5.14 14.15
C ASN A 231 -3.50 3.99 13.63
N ASN A 232 -2.48 4.33 12.84
CA ASN A 232 -1.55 3.41 12.20
C ASN A 232 -0.18 3.30 12.89
N ASP A 233 0.04 4.06 13.96
CA ASP A 233 1.33 4.11 14.64
C ASP A 233 1.41 3.15 15.82
N ARG A 234 2.56 2.50 15.98
CA ARG A 234 2.80 1.54 17.04
C ARG A 234 2.72 2.20 18.42
N ALA A 235 3.28 3.39 18.58
CA ALA A 235 3.28 4.07 19.87
C ALA A 235 1.86 4.51 20.27
N SER A 236 1.00 4.85 19.29
CA SER A 236 -0.43 5.06 19.53
C SER A 236 -1.11 3.82 20.13
N LEU A 237 -0.92 2.64 19.53
CA LEU A 237 -1.48 1.39 20.08
C LEU A 237 -0.99 1.14 21.50
N GLU A 238 0.32 1.32 21.75
CA GLU A 238 0.91 1.14 23.08
C GLU A 238 0.31 2.11 24.11
N ARG A 239 0.07 3.36 23.72
CA ARG A 239 -0.60 4.35 24.56
C ARG A 239 -2.05 3.96 24.85
N TRP A 240 -2.80 3.50 23.85
CA TRP A 240 -4.18 3.08 24.07
C TRP A 240 -4.27 1.88 25.00
N VAL A 241 -3.38 0.89 24.84
CA VAL A 241 -3.29 -0.27 25.75
C VAL A 241 -3.03 0.17 27.18
N ALA A 242 -2.08 1.09 27.40
CA ALA A 242 -1.77 1.60 28.73
C ALA A 242 -2.93 2.36 29.37
N LEU A 243 -3.66 3.18 28.59
CA LEU A 243 -4.83 3.92 29.05
C LEU A 243 -6.01 2.99 29.38
N ALA A 244 -6.22 1.93 28.59
CA ALA A 244 -7.33 1.00 28.77
C ALA A 244 -7.31 0.27 30.12
N ASP A 245 -6.11 -0.06 30.61
CA ASP A 245 -5.88 -0.71 31.89
C ASP A 245 -5.65 0.28 33.05
N GLY A 246 -5.62 1.59 32.76
CA GLY A 246 -5.47 2.64 33.76
C GLY A 246 -6.77 2.98 34.49
N ASP A 247 -6.71 4.05 35.29
CA ASP A 247 -7.87 4.57 36.03
C ASP A 247 -8.97 5.07 35.10
N ALA A 248 -10.22 5.08 35.61
CA ALA A 248 -11.36 5.60 34.87
C ALA A 248 -11.20 7.11 34.61
N CYS A 249 -11.06 7.48 33.33
CA CYS A 249 -11.03 8.84 32.84
C CYS A 249 -11.52 8.89 31.38
N GLU A 250 -11.76 10.10 30.86
CA GLU A 250 -12.18 10.31 29.48
C GLU A 250 -11.17 9.73 28.46
N ASP A 251 -9.86 9.92 28.70
CA ASP A 251 -8.79 9.36 27.87
C ASP A 251 -8.85 7.82 27.80
N ARG A 252 -9.23 7.15 28.91
CA ARG A 252 -9.43 5.70 28.94
C ARG A 252 -10.61 5.28 28.07
N GLU A 253 -11.71 6.03 28.10
CA GLU A 253 -12.87 5.74 27.25
C GLU A 253 -12.54 5.92 25.76
N HIS A 254 -11.84 6.99 25.39
CA HIS A 254 -11.33 7.19 24.03
C HIS A 254 -10.42 6.03 23.60
N ALA A 255 -9.48 5.63 24.46
CA ALA A 255 -8.55 4.53 24.18
C ALA A 255 -9.27 3.19 23.97
N LEU A 256 -10.28 2.87 24.80
CA LEU A 256 -11.08 1.66 24.64
C LEU A 256 -11.84 1.65 23.31
N ARG A 257 -12.44 2.77 22.91
CA ARG A 257 -13.10 2.87 21.60
C ARG A 257 -12.12 2.74 20.44
N CYS A 258 -10.93 3.32 20.53
CA CYS A 258 -9.86 3.12 19.53
C CYS A 258 -9.44 1.64 19.44
N LEU A 259 -9.24 0.98 20.58
CA LEU A 259 -8.85 -0.44 20.60
C LEU A 259 -9.93 -1.33 20.01
N GLU A 260 -11.20 -1.12 20.37
CA GLU A 260 -12.34 -1.85 19.79
C GLU A 260 -12.46 -1.62 18.28
N ARG A 261 -12.21 -0.39 17.83
CA ARG A 261 -12.28 -0.02 16.41
C ARG A 261 -11.14 -0.62 15.60
N TYR A 262 -9.92 -0.63 16.12
CA TYR A 262 -8.72 -0.93 15.33
C TYR A 262 -8.12 -2.30 15.60
N VAL A 263 -8.35 -2.97 16.73
CA VAL A 263 -7.83 -4.32 16.96
C VAL A 263 -8.74 -5.37 16.33
N HIS A 264 -8.17 -6.30 15.57
CA HIS A 264 -8.96 -7.34 14.91
C HIS A 264 -9.71 -8.21 15.90
N ALA A 265 -11.03 -8.35 15.71
CA ALA A 265 -11.90 -9.10 16.61
C ALA A 265 -11.41 -10.54 16.85
N GLU A 266 -10.82 -11.19 15.84
CA GLU A 266 -10.19 -12.51 15.97
C GLU A 266 -9.05 -12.56 16.99
N ILE A 267 -8.32 -11.47 17.16
CA ILE A 267 -7.17 -11.41 18.07
C ILE A 267 -7.45 -10.61 19.33
N ALA A 268 -8.51 -9.80 19.39
CA ALA A 268 -8.83 -8.98 20.54
C ALA A 268 -8.92 -9.82 21.83
N PRO A 269 -8.53 -9.26 22.99
CA PRO A 269 -8.61 -9.98 24.25
C PRO A 269 -10.04 -10.37 24.57
N LYS A 270 -10.28 -11.67 24.79
CA LYS A 270 -11.56 -12.20 25.28
C LYS A 270 -11.65 -12.18 26.82
N SER A 271 -10.51 -12.07 27.48
CA SER A 271 -10.34 -12.06 28.94
C SER A 271 -8.97 -11.48 29.28
N GLY A 272 -8.79 -11.04 30.53
CA GLY A 272 -7.53 -10.43 30.99
C GLY A 272 -7.44 -8.96 30.57
N THR A 273 -6.25 -8.39 30.74
CA THR A 273 -6.00 -6.96 30.48
C THR A 273 -5.46 -6.73 29.06
N TRP A 274 -5.56 -5.49 28.56
CA TRP A 274 -4.99 -5.14 27.27
C TRP A 274 -3.46 -5.23 27.27
N THR A 275 -2.82 -4.94 28.40
CA THR A 275 -1.37 -5.04 28.58
C THR A 275 -0.90 -6.48 28.49
N GLU A 276 -1.58 -7.42 29.13
CA GLU A 276 -1.28 -8.86 29.04
C GLU A 276 -1.46 -9.39 27.62
N TRP A 277 -2.52 -8.95 26.95
CA TRP A 277 -2.76 -9.27 25.55
C TRP A 277 -1.63 -8.75 24.65
N TYR A 278 -1.28 -7.47 24.81
CA TYR A 278 -0.29 -6.82 23.97
C TYR A 278 1.09 -7.42 24.15
N ALA A 279 1.48 -7.80 25.37
CA ALA A 279 2.74 -8.51 25.62
C ALA A 279 2.87 -9.80 24.78
N LYS A 280 1.75 -10.50 24.51
CA LYS A 280 1.71 -11.72 23.68
C LYS A 280 1.66 -11.41 22.18
N GLN A 281 1.01 -10.31 21.79
CA GLN A 281 0.78 -9.98 20.38
C GLN A 281 1.82 -9.03 19.77
N LYS A 282 2.60 -8.30 20.58
CA LYS A 282 3.48 -7.20 20.13
C LYS A 282 4.34 -7.57 18.92
N ALA A 283 4.98 -8.75 18.94
CA ALA A 283 5.85 -9.22 17.86
C ALA A 283 5.11 -9.90 16.69
N ARG A 284 3.78 -10.07 16.80
CA ARG A 284 2.96 -10.85 15.87
C ARG A 284 2.02 -10.00 15.02
N ILE A 285 1.76 -8.75 15.41
CA ILE A 285 0.74 -7.92 14.77
C ILE A 285 1.34 -6.75 13.99
N CYS A 286 0.64 -6.29 12.96
CA CYS A 286 0.92 -5.08 12.19
C CYS A 286 -0.38 -4.33 11.91
N PHE A 287 -0.27 -3.06 11.50
CA PHE A 287 -1.41 -2.29 11.04
C PHE A 287 -1.48 -2.31 9.51
N ILE A 288 -2.66 -2.58 8.96
CA ILE A 288 -2.88 -2.60 7.51
C ILE A 288 -4.15 -1.80 7.16
N ASP A 289 -4.01 -0.81 6.28
CA ASP A 289 -5.10 0.07 5.81
C ASP A 289 -6.06 -0.74 4.92
N SER A 290 -5.50 -1.40 3.91
CA SER A 290 -6.24 -2.09 2.83
C SER A 290 -7.15 -3.23 3.31
N THR A 291 -6.92 -3.77 4.50
CA THR A 291 -7.76 -4.80 5.12
C THR A 291 -8.81 -4.21 6.07
N GLY A 292 -9.08 -2.91 5.98
CA GLY A 292 -10.14 -2.22 6.73
C GLY A 292 -9.64 -1.32 7.86
N PHE A 293 -8.36 -0.93 7.88
CA PHE A 293 -7.70 -0.21 8.99
C PHE A 293 -7.59 -1.04 10.27
N TRP A 294 -6.88 -2.18 10.28
CA TRP A 294 -6.83 -3.07 11.45
C TRP A 294 -5.39 -3.35 11.91
N TRP A 295 -5.20 -3.34 13.23
CA TRP A 295 -4.16 -4.10 13.92
C TRP A 295 -4.53 -5.58 13.91
N GLN A 296 -3.80 -6.36 13.14
CA GLN A 296 -4.06 -7.78 12.94
C GLN A 296 -2.76 -8.57 12.90
N VAL A 297 -2.84 -9.90 12.89
CA VAL A 297 -1.64 -10.74 12.76
C VAL A 297 -0.94 -10.45 11.43
N ASP A 298 0.36 -10.22 11.49
CA ASP A 298 1.21 -10.08 10.32
C ASP A 298 1.11 -11.35 9.45
N PRO A 299 0.73 -11.23 8.16
CA PRO A 299 0.57 -12.39 7.28
C PRO A 299 1.86 -13.20 7.09
N THR A 300 3.03 -12.57 7.26
CA THR A 300 4.33 -13.25 7.24
C THR A 300 4.55 -14.10 8.49
N VAL A 301 4.03 -13.69 9.66
CA VAL A 301 4.05 -14.49 10.88
C VAL A 301 3.20 -15.74 10.69
N ARG A 302 1.96 -15.59 10.19
CA ARG A 302 1.08 -16.73 9.90
C ARG A 302 1.73 -17.71 8.91
N THR A 303 2.35 -17.19 7.85
CA THR A 303 3.06 -18.01 6.86
C THR A 303 4.22 -18.79 7.49
N ARG A 304 5.02 -18.15 8.35
CA ARG A 304 6.12 -18.82 9.07
C ARG A 304 5.62 -19.89 10.02
N GLU A 305 4.58 -19.60 10.81
CA GLU A 305 3.95 -20.53 11.74
C GLU A 305 3.39 -21.76 11.01
N ALA A 306 2.68 -21.56 9.89
CA ALA A 306 2.14 -22.63 9.06
C ALA A 306 3.23 -23.52 8.46
N ARG A 307 4.34 -22.93 7.97
CA ARG A 307 5.49 -23.68 7.45
C ARG A 307 6.16 -24.52 8.55
N ALA A 308 6.36 -23.93 9.74
CA ALA A 308 6.95 -24.62 10.88
C ALA A 308 6.08 -25.79 11.37
N ALA A 309 4.75 -25.65 11.35
CA ALA A 309 3.83 -26.70 11.75
C ALA A 309 3.86 -27.92 10.80
N ARG A 310 4.06 -27.70 9.49
CA ARG A 310 4.16 -28.79 8.49
C ARG A 310 5.51 -29.51 8.50
N ALA A 311 6.54 -28.89 9.08
CA ALA A 311 7.88 -29.47 9.19
C ALA A 311 8.07 -30.34 10.44
N ARG A 312 7.05 -30.41 11.31
CA ARG A 312 7.00 -31.26 12.51
C ARG A 312 6.17 -32.50 12.22
#